data_AF-A0AAD8RVQ0-F1
#
_entry.id   AF-A0AAD8RVQ0-F1
#
_cell.length_a   1.000
_cell.length_b   1.000
_cell.length_c   1.000
_cell.angle_alpha   90.00
_cell.angle_beta   90.00
_cell.angle_gamma   90.00
#
_symmetry.space_group_name_H-M   'P 1'
#
loop_
_entity.id
_entity.type
_entity.pdbx_description
1 polymer ?
#
loop_
_entity_poly.entity_id
_entity_poly.type
_entity_poly.pdbx_seq_one_letter_code
_entity_poly.pdbx_strand_id
1 'polypeptide(L)'
;MAKPQLLLGVLVVAAALLLVASAKKAADVSELQIGVKFKPETCSISAHKGDRVKVHYHGKLTDGTVFDSSYERGDPIEFELGTGQVIKGWDQGILGMCIGEKRKLKIPSKLGYGESGSPPTIPGRSPPSRVYLFSRCPPARLPLTLPSSAAAAAASRPRRSPFKMAVPLLTTKIVKKRVKHFKRAHSDRYIGLKPSWRRPKGIDSRVRRKFKGVTLMPNIGYGSDKKTRHYLPNKFKKFVVHNVSELELLMMHNRTYCAEIAHNVSTQKRKSIVERAAQLDIVVTNKLARLRSQEDE
;
A
#
# COMPACT_ATOMS: atom_id res chain seq x y z
N MET A 1 73.50 7.70 -46.27
CA MET A 1 73.16 8.38 -44.99
C MET A 1 71.76 8.96 -45.11
N ALA A 2 70.76 8.38 -44.43
CA ALA A 2 69.56 9.10 -44.00
C ALA A 2 68.77 8.19 -43.06
N LYS A 3 68.39 8.77 -41.94
CA LYS A 3 67.71 8.21 -40.77
C LYS A 3 66.22 8.66 -40.85
N PRO A 4 65.37 8.34 -39.87
CA PRO A 4 64.09 7.67 -40.04
C PRO A 4 62.89 8.58 -39.76
N GLN A 5 61.71 8.35 -40.36
CA GLN A 5 60.45 8.89 -39.82
C GLN A 5 59.30 7.88 -39.95
N LEU A 6 59.45 6.77 -39.24
CA LEU A 6 58.42 5.79 -38.86
C LEU A 6 57.39 6.38 -37.88
N LEU A 7 56.70 7.46 -38.26
CA LEU A 7 55.63 8.06 -37.42
C LEU A 7 54.31 8.30 -38.15
N LEU A 8 54.24 8.13 -39.48
CA LEU A 8 53.00 8.32 -40.24
C LEU A 8 52.15 7.03 -40.39
N GLY A 9 52.75 5.85 -40.19
CA GLY A 9 52.07 4.56 -40.40
C GLY A 9 51.21 4.06 -39.24
N VAL A 10 51.46 4.53 -38.01
CA VAL A 10 50.73 4.05 -36.81
C VAL A 10 49.42 4.82 -36.59
N LEU A 11 49.33 6.06 -37.08
CA LEU A 11 48.11 6.88 -37.00
C LEU A 11 47.01 6.45 -37.98
N VAL A 12 47.37 5.88 -39.14
CA VAL A 12 46.39 5.41 -40.14
C VAL A 12 45.83 4.02 -39.77
N VAL A 13 46.63 3.16 -39.13
CA VAL A 13 46.14 1.84 -38.66
C VAL A 13 45.31 1.97 -37.38
N ALA A 14 45.60 2.95 -36.51
CA ALA A 14 44.75 3.26 -35.35
C ALA A 14 43.41 3.93 -35.74
N ALA A 15 43.36 4.68 -36.85
CA ALA A 15 42.12 5.25 -37.38
C ALA A 15 41.25 4.24 -38.15
N ALA A 16 41.84 3.17 -38.70
CA ALA A 16 41.10 2.08 -39.34
C ALA A 16 40.51 1.04 -38.35
N LEU A 17 40.97 1.03 -37.10
CA LEU A 17 40.36 0.26 -36.00
C LEU A 17 39.24 1.01 -35.27
N LEU A 18 38.83 2.18 -35.77
CA LEU A 18 37.78 3.03 -35.20
C LEU A 18 36.45 3.00 -35.97
N LEU A 19 36.25 2.09 -36.93
CA LEU A 19 35.01 1.98 -37.72
C LEU A 19 34.30 0.62 -37.71
N VAL A 20 34.56 -0.22 -36.70
CA VAL A 20 33.63 -1.31 -36.36
C VAL A 20 33.33 -1.31 -34.86
N ALA A 21 32.92 -0.14 -34.35
CA ALA A 21 32.08 -0.10 -33.17
C ALA A 21 30.74 -0.72 -33.58
N SER A 22 30.61 -2.03 -33.33
CA SER A 22 29.37 -2.77 -33.49
C SER A 22 28.29 -2.04 -32.70
N ALA A 23 27.46 -1.27 -33.40
CA ALA A 23 26.22 -0.75 -32.88
C ALA A 23 25.43 -1.95 -32.40
N LYS A 24 25.39 -2.17 -31.08
CA LYS A 24 24.47 -3.11 -30.46
C LYS A 24 23.06 -2.63 -30.76
N LYS A 25 22.55 -3.07 -31.91
CA LYS A 25 21.15 -2.98 -32.30
C LYS A 25 20.37 -3.56 -31.13
N ALA A 26 19.57 -2.72 -30.46
CA ALA A 26 18.62 -3.17 -29.47
C ALA A 26 17.88 -4.36 -30.08
N ALA A 27 18.01 -5.54 -29.46
CA ALA A 27 17.48 -6.78 -29.98
C ALA A 27 16.00 -6.57 -30.33
N ASP A 28 15.69 -6.65 -31.63
CA ASP A 28 14.33 -6.57 -32.14
C ASP A 28 13.59 -7.79 -31.60
N VAL A 29 12.81 -7.58 -30.54
CA VAL A 29 11.95 -8.61 -30.00
C VAL A 29 10.82 -8.76 -31.02
N SER A 30 10.83 -9.81 -31.81
CA SER A 30 9.82 -10.09 -32.85
C SER A 30 8.51 -10.64 -32.27
N GLU A 31 8.56 -11.25 -31.08
CA GLU A 31 7.45 -11.98 -30.45
C GLU A 31 7.10 -11.45 -29.05
N LEU A 32 5.83 -11.56 -28.68
CA LEU A 32 5.36 -11.15 -27.35
C LEU A 32 5.97 -12.03 -26.26
N GLN A 33 6.78 -11.46 -25.37
CA GLN A 33 7.33 -12.19 -24.22
C GLN A 33 6.48 -11.96 -22.97
N ILE A 34 5.89 -13.02 -22.44
CA ILE A 34 5.06 -13.01 -21.23
C ILE A 34 5.86 -13.59 -20.06
N GLY A 35 6.21 -12.75 -19.08
CA GLY A 35 6.85 -13.18 -17.84
C GLY A 35 5.90 -13.09 -16.65
N VAL A 36 5.62 -14.21 -15.98
CA VAL A 36 4.83 -14.22 -14.74
C VAL A 36 5.74 -13.85 -13.57
N LYS A 37 5.43 -12.76 -12.87
CA LYS A 37 6.17 -12.34 -11.66
C LYS A 37 5.62 -12.96 -10.39
N PHE A 38 4.30 -13.05 -10.31
CA PHE A 38 3.59 -13.53 -9.12
C PHE A 38 2.31 -14.19 -9.57
N LYS A 39 2.12 -15.45 -9.16
CA LYS A 39 0.91 -16.22 -9.40
C LYS A 39 0.28 -16.59 -8.04
N PRO A 40 -0.99 -16.26 -7.80
CA PRO A 40 -1.66 -16.66 -6.55
C PRO A 40 -1.82 -18.19 -6.49
N GLU A 41 -1.77 -18.75 -5.28
CA GLU A 41 -1.87 -20.20 -5.03
C GLU A 41 -3.25 -20.78 -5.37
N THR A 42 -4.30 -19.95 -5.32
CA THR A 42 -5.66 -20.32 -5.72
C THR A 42 -6.14 -19.41 -6.84
N CYS A 43 -6.43 -20.01 -8.00
CA CYS A 43 -7.00 -19.31 -9.15
C CYS A 43 -8.42 -19.82 -9.37
N SER A 44 -9.40 -19.12 -8.81
CA SER A 44 -10.82 -19.47 -8.98
C SER A 44 -11.44 -18.85 -10.23
N ILE A 45 -10.89 -17.73 -10.71
CA ILE A 45 -11.41 -16.98 -11.86
C ILE A 45 -10.23 -16.54 -12.72
N SER A 46 -10.25 -16.96 -13.98
CA SER A 46 -9.31 -16.55 -15.02
C SER A 46 -9.98 -15.60 -16.02
N ALA A 47 -9.19 -14.68 -16.59
CA ALA A 47 -9.67 -13.75 -17.60
C ALA A 47 -9.88 -14.46 -18.95
N HIS A 48 -11.10 -14.36 -19.47
CA HIS A 48 -11.50 -14.87 -20.78
C HIS A 48 -11.83 -13.72 -21.74
N LYS A 49 -11.83 -14.03 -23.05
CA LYS A 49 -12.23 -13.07 -24.07
C LYS A 49 -13.69 -12.64 -23.85
N GLY A 50 -13.93 -11.33 -23.79
CA GLY A 50 -15.22 -10.71 -23.49
C GLY A 50 -15.39 -10.24 -22.03
N ASP A 51 -14.46 -10.58 -21.14
CA ASP A 51 -14.53 -10.13 -19.75
C ASP A 51 -14.17 -8.64 -19.63
N ARG A 52 -14.90 -7.94 -18.75
CA ARG A 52 -14.52 -6.59 -18.32
C ARG A 52 -13.44 -6.67 -17.25
N VAL A 53 -12.24 -6.19 -17.58
CA VAL A 53 -11.08 -6.27 -16.69
C VAL A 53 -10.69 -4.88 -16.19
N LYS A 54 -10.32 -4.80 -14.91
CA LYS A 54 -9.76 -3.60 -14.29
C LYS A 54 -8.32 -3.83 -13.87
N VAL A 55 -7.44 -2.97 -14.35
CA VAL A 55 -6.01 -3.27 -14.38
C VAL A 55 -5.18 -2.05 -14.02
N HIS A 56 -4.28 -2.23 -13.05
CA HIS A 56 -3.18 -1.32 -12.82
C HIS A 56 -2.00 -1.68 -13.69
N TYR A 57 -1.40 -0.67 -14.29
CA TYR A 57 -0.19 -0.81 -15.08
C TYR A 57 0.84 0.28 -14.84
N HIS A 58 2.07 -0.06 -15.24
CA HIS A 58 3.19 0.85 -15.36
C HIS A 58 3.93 0.53 -16.65
N GLY A 59 3.86 1.46 -17.60
CA GLY A 59 4.41 1.34 -18.94
C GLY A 59 5.74 2.05 -19.09
N LYS A 60 6.76 1.31 -19.54
CA LYS A 60 8.11 1.81 -19.80
C LYS A 60 8.58 1.40 -21.18
N LEU A 61 9.34 2.27 -21.87
CA LEU A 61 10.10 1.87 -23.05
C LEU A 61 11.34 1.06 -22.62
N THR A 62 12.01 0.38 -23.56
CA THR A 62 13.31 -0.27 -23.30
C THR A 62 14.35 0.70 -22.77
N ASP A 63 14.24 1.97 -23.16
CA ASP A 63 15.17 3.04 -22.83
C ASP A 63 14.95 3.54 -21.38
N GLY A 64 13.96 2.99 -20.68
CA GLY A 64 13.64 3.29 -19.29
C GLY A 64 12.66 4.45 -19.10
N THR A 65 12.36 5.20 -20.17
CA THR A 65 11.37 6.28 -20.15
C THR A 65 9.98 5.74 -19.80
N VAL A 66 9.34 6.36 -18.82
CA VAL A 66 7.95 6.05 -18.44
C VAL A 66 7.05 6.86 -19.34
N PHE A 67 6.20 6.19 -20.12
CA PHE A 67 5.20 6.89 -20.93
C PHE A 67 3.89 7.06 -20.17
N ASP A 68 3.54 6.08 -19.32
CA ASP A 68 2.30 6.13 -18.55
C ASP A 68 2.31 5.19 -17.34
N SER A 69 1.68 5.63 -16.25
CA SER A 69 1.54 4.89 -14.99
C SER A 69 0.18 5.13 -14.37
N SER A 70 -0.64 4.08 -14.29
CA SER A 70 -1.92 4.12 -13.56
C SER A 70 -1.74 4.38 -12.06
N TYR A 71 -0.56 4.08 -11.50
CA TYR A 71 -0.26 4.31 -10.08
C TYR A 71 -0.08 5.79 -9.76
N GLU A 72 0.54 6.54 -10.67
CA GLU A 72 0.71 7.99 -10.51
C GLU A 72 -0.61 8.72 -10.66
N ARG A 73 -1.51 8.21 -11.52
CA ARG A 73 -2.87 8.75 -11.68
C ARG A 73 -3.85 8.31 -10.59
N GLY A 74 -3.55 7.25 -9.84
CA GLY A 74 -4.42 6.70 -8.80
C GLY A 74 -5.61 5.87 -9.30
N ASP A 75 -5.93 5.93 -10.60
CA ASP A 75 -7.07 5.24 -11.20
C ASP A 75 -6.65 4.09 -12.14
N PRO A 76 -7.17 2.86 -11.95
CA PRO A 76 -6.91 1.74 -12.87
C PRO A 76 -7.71 1.86 -14.17
N ILE A 77 -7.18 1.32 -15.27
CA ILE A 77 -7.88 1.28 -16.56
C ILE A 77 -8.89 0.12 -16.60
N GLU A 78 -10.08 0.39 -17.13
CA GLU A 78 -11.14 -0.59 -17.38
C GLU A 78 -11.36 -0.76 -18.88
N PHE A 79 -11.38 -2.00 -19.37
CA PHE A 79 -11.62 -2.32 -20.79
C PHE A 79 -12.19 -3.74 -20.94
N GLU A 80 -12.73 -4.05 -22.11
CA GLU A 80 -13.22 -5.39 -22.48
C GLU A 80 -12.14 -6.22 -23.17
N LEU A 81 -11.79 -7.38 -22.61
CA LEU A 81 -10.68 -8.18 -23.08
C LEU A 81 -10.95 -8.81 -24.46
N GLY A 82 -10.06 -8.57 -25.43
CA GLY A 82 -10.13 -9.19 -26.76
C GLY A 82 -11.12 -8.52 -27.72
N THR A 83 -11.56 -7.30 -27.41
CA THR A 83 -12.35 -6.44 -28.29
C THR A 83 -11.50 -5.45 -29.09
N GLY A 84 -10.19 -5.38 -28.84
CA GLY A 84 -9.29 -4.42 -29.50
C GLY A 84 -9.36 -2.99 -28.96
N GLN A 85 -9.97 -2.78 -27.78
CA GLN A 85 -9.97 -1.47 -27.09
C GLN A 85 -8.57 -1.04 -26.62
N VAL A 86 -7.66 -2.00 -26.44
CA VAL A 86 -6.26 -1.78 -26.04
C VAL A 86 -5.31 -2.38 -27.09
N ILE A 87 -4.01 -2.09 -26.96
CA ILE A 87 -3.00 -2.65 -27.87
C ILE A 87 -3.07 -4.18 -27.93
N LYS A 88 -2.84 -4.77 -29.11
CA LYS A 88 -2.99 -6.21 -29.34
C LYS A 88 -2.15 -7.07 -28.39
N GLY A 89 -0.96 -6.57 -28.00
CA GLY A 89 -0.10 -7.24 -27.02
C GLY A 89 -0.71 -7.35 -25.61
N TRP A 90 -1.61 -6.43 -25.23
CA TRP A 90 -2.36 -6.52 -23.99
C TRP A 90 -3.46 -7.57 -24.09
N ASP A 91 -4.26 -7.52 -25.16
CA ASP A 91 -5.31 -8.52 -25.39
C ASP A 91 -4.75 -9.94 -25.35
N GLN A 92 -3.57 -10.17 -25.95
CA GLN A 92 -2.91 -11.48 -25.91
C GLN A 92 -2.25 -11.80 -24.57
N GLY A 93 -1.60 -10.81 -23.92
CA GLY A 93 -0.85 -11.04 -22.68
C GLY A 93 -1.70 -11.28 -21.43
N ILE A 94 -2.95 -10.80 -21.45
CA ILE A 94 -3.87 -10.81 -20.31
C ILE A 94 -4.78 -12.04 -20.31
N LEU A 95 -4.93 -12.69 -21.47
CA LEU A 95 -5.70 -13.94 -21.56
C LEU A 95 -5.16 -14.98 -20.58
N GLY A 96 -6.07 -15.62 -19.85
CA GLY A 96 -5.75 -16.62 -18.84
C GLY A 96 -5.02 -16.09 -17.61
N MET A 97 -5.07 -14.77 -17.33
CA MET A 97 -4.60 -14.23 -16.04
C MET A 97 -5.58 -14.53 -14.91
N CYS A 98 -5.04 -14.94 -13.77
CA CYS A 98 -5.79 -15.06 -12.54
C CYS A 98 -5.96 -13.70 -11.85
N ILE A 99 -7.04 -13.53 -11.08
CA ILE A 99 -7.24 -12.33 -10.26
C ILE A 99 -6.07 -12.16 -9.28
N GLY A 100 -5.42 -10.99 -9.29
CA GLY A 100 -4.26 -10.70 -8.45
C GLY A 100 -2.92 -11.22 -8.99
N GLU A 101 -2.91 -11.86 -10.16
CA GLU A 101 -1.67 -12.24 -10.86
C GLU A 101 -0.93 -11.00 -11.36
N LYS A 102 0.40 -11.03 -11.27
CA LYS A 102 1.28 -9.97 -11.77
C LYS A 102 2.08 -10.51 -12.95
N ARG A 103 1.89 -9.90 -14.12
CA ARG A 103 2.63 -10.24 -15.35
C ARG A 103 3.49 -9.09 -15.83
N LYS A 104 4.49 -9.46 -16.60
CA LYS A 104 5.45 -8.57 -17.23
C LYS A 104 5.46 -8.88 -18.72
N LEU A 105 4.89 -7.97 -19.49
CA LEU A 105 4.80 -8.11 -20.94
C LEU A 105 5.91 -7.29 -21.58
N LYS A 106 6.68 -7.91 -22.48
CA LYS A 106 7.50 -7.16 -23.44
C LYS A 106 6.82 -7.25 -24.80
N ILE A 107 6.27 -6.14 -25.24
CA ILE A 107 5.40 -6.09 -26.41
C ILE A 107 6.19 -5.55 -27.60
N PRO A 108 6.29 -6.30 -28.72
CA PRO A 108 6.94 -5.81 -29.93
C PRO A 108 6.17 -4.63 -30.52
N SER A 109 6.85 -3.75 -31.26
CA SER A 109 6.23 -2.54 -31.82
C SER A 109 4.98 -2.87 -32.68
N LYS A 110 5.02 -3.97 -33.44
CA LYS A 110 3.92 -4.47 -34.28
C LYS A 110 2.63 -4.82 -33.51
N LEU A 111 2.75 -5.26 -32.24
CA LEU A 111 1.61 -5.58 -31.38
C LEU A 111 1.28 -4.44 -30.39
N GLY A 112 2.04 -3.35 -30.43
CA GLY A 112 1.87 -2.14 -29.62
C GLY A 112 1.33 -0.99 -30.46
N TYR A 113 2.16 0.06 -30.60
CA TYR A 113 1.80 1.32 -31.26
C TYR A 113 2.24 1.41 -32.73
N GLY A 114 2.92 0.38 -33.26
CA GLY A 114 3.31 0.30 -34.67
C GLY A 114 4.19 1.45 -35.15
N GLU A 115 4.10 1.74 -36.45
CA GLU A 115 4.87 2.81 -37.10
C GLU A 115 4.30 4.20 -36.78
N SER A 116 2.99 4.29 -36.53
CA SER A 116 2.29 5.54 -36.24
C SER A 116 2.58 6.10 -34.84
N GLY A 117 2.99 5.28 -33.88
CA GLY A 117 3.25 5.72 -32.51
C GLY A 117 2.00 6.25 -31.79
N SER A 118 2.20 6.97 -30.69
CA SER A 118 1.15 7.73 -29.98
C SER A 118 1.73 9.09 -29.55
N PRO A 119 1.70 10.09 -30.44
CA PRO A 119 2.22 11.43 -30.15
C PRO A 119 1.42 12.08 -28.99
N PRO A 120 2.05 12.87 -28.09
CA PRO A 120 3.43 13.37 -28.11
C PRO A 120 4.48 12.49 -27.39
N THR A 121 4.04 11.47 -26.65
CA THR A 121 4.91 10.75 -25.69
C THR A 121 5.56 9.50 -26.27
N ILE A 122 4.94 8.86 -27.27
CA ILE A 122 5.43 7.60 -27.84
C ILE A 122 5.81 7.84 -29.31
N PRO A 123 7.11 7.87 -29.64
CA PRO A 123 7.55 8.05 -31.02
C PRO A 123 7.14 6.83 -31.88
N GLY A 124 6.87 7.08 -33.16
CA GLY A 124 6.66 6.03 -34.14
C GLY A 124 7.88 5.10 -34.21
N ARG A 125 7.65 3.79 -34.38
CA ARG A 125 8.73 2.77 -34.40
C ARG A 125 9.47 2.58 -33.07
N SER A 126 8.83 2.95 -31.95
CA SER A 126 9.40 2.78 -30.61
C SER A 126 9.75 1.32 -30.28
N PRO A 127 10.87 1.07 -29.57
CA PRO A 127 11.30 -0.26 -29.13
C PRO A 127 10.33 -0.92 -28.13
N PRO A 128 10.46 -2.25 -27.89
CA PRO A 128 9.44 -3.04 -27.22
C PRO A 128 9.07 -2.51 -25.83
N SER A 129 7.77 -2.26 -25.62
CA SER A 129 7.29 -1.70 -24.36
C SER A 129 7.23 -2.75 -23.26
N ARG A 130 7.74 -2.41 -22.08
CA ARG A 130 7.71 -3.25 -20.88
C ARG A 130 6.58 -2.77 -20.00
N VAL A 131 5.52 -3.56 -19.91
CA VAL A 131 4.35 -3.23 -19.12
C VAL A 131 4.27 -4.17 -17.92
N TYR A 132 4.20 -3.60 -16.73
CA TYR A 132 3.84 -4.35 -15.53
C TYR A 132 2.34 -4.30 -15.38
N LEU A 133 1.70 -5.45 -15.28
CA LEU A 133 0.27 -5.55 -15.21
C LEU A 133 -0.14 -6.18 -13.87
N PHE A 134 -1.02 -5.48 -13.16
CA PHE A 134 -1.59 -5.89 -11.88
C PHE A 134 -3.11 -5.83 -12.05
N SER A 135 -3.73 -6.97 -12.33
CA SER A 135 -5.18 -7.00 -12.49
C SER A 135 -5.86 -7.20 -11.14
N ARG A 136 -6.73 -6.26 -10.78
CA ARG A 136 -7.77 -6.49 -9.77
C ARG A 136 -9.08 -6.39 -10.52
N CYS A 137 -9.51 -7.52 -11.09
CA CYS A 137 -10.81 -7.65 -11.73
C CYS A 137 -11.90 -7.63 -10.65
N PRO A 138 -12.73 -6.58 -10.52
CA PRO A 138 -13.98 -6.72 -9.80
C PRO A 138 -14.88 -7.66 -10.61
N PRO A 139 -15.62 -8.58 -9.97
CA PRO A 139 -16.48 -9.50 -10.70
C PRO A 139 -17.53 -8.70 -11.49
N ALA A 140 -17.52 -8.84 -12.82
CA ALA A 140 -18.67 -8.53 -13.64
C ALA A 140 -19.86 -9.33 -13.08
N ARG A 141 -20.97 -8.65 -12.82
CA ARG A 141 -22.21 -9.27 -12.36
C ARG A 141 -22.59 -10.38 -13.33
N LEU A 142 -22.60 -11.62 -12.84
CA LEU A 142 -23.18 -12.75 -13.55
C LEU A 142 -24.68 -12.46 -13.82
N PRO A 143 -25.20 -12.69 -15.03
CA PRO A 143 -26.62 -12.81 -15.24
C PRO A 143 -27.11 -14.08 -14.53
N LEU A 144 -28.13 -13.91 -13.69
CA LEU A 144 -28.81 -14.99 -12.99
C LEU A 144 -29.39 -16.00 -13.98
N THR A 145 -28.74 -17.16 -14.13
CA THR A 145 -29.43 -18.38 -14.56
C THR A 145 -28.93 -19.55 -13.72
N LEU A 146 -29.84 -20.10 -12.92
CA LEU A 146 -29.67 -21.34 -12.18
C LEU A 146 -29.78 -22.51 -13.16
N PRO A 147 -28.95 -23.54 -13.00
CA PRO A 147 -29.41 -24.91 -13.18
C PRO A 147 -29.41 -25.63 -11.83
N SER A 148 -30.55 -26.23 -11.56
CA SER A 148 -30.78 -27.23 -10.54
C SER A 148 -29.85 -28.44 -10.72
N SER A 149 -29.54 -29.11 -9.61
CA SER A 149 -28.95 -30.45 -9.53
C SER A 149 -27.43 -30.60 -9.70
N ALA A 150 -26.72 -30.39 -8.58
CA ALA A 150 -25.64 -31.29 -8.18
C ALA A 150 -25.46 -31.20 -6.65
N ALA A 151 -26.05 -32.18 -5.96
CA ALA A 151 -25.87 -32.37 -4.54
C ALA A 151 -24.50 -33.01 -4.23
N ALA A 152 -24.06 -32.76 -3.00
CA ALA A 152 -23.08 -33.51 -2.21
C ALA A 152 -21.59 -33.12 -2.30
N ALA A 153 -21.05 -32.94 -1.08
CA ALA A 153 -19.63 -32.91 -0.69
C ALA A 153 -18.87 -31.57 -0.74
N ALA A 154 -19.20 -30.66 0.17
CA ALA A 154 -18.17 -29.89 0.87
C ALA A 154 -18.66 -29.45 2.25
N ALA A 155 -17.95 -29.93 3.28
CA ALA A 155 -18.19 -29.69 4.69
C ALA A 155 -18.38 -28.20 5.04
N SER A 156 -19.33 -27.96 5.95
CA SER A 156 -19.43 -26.82 6.88
C SER A 156 -18.31 -25.77 6.81
N ARG A 157 -18.39 -24.83 5.86
CA ARG A 157 -17.78 -23.52 6.04
C ARG A 157 -18.81 -22.66 6.76
N PRO A 158 -18.54 -22.13 7.97
CA PRO A 158 -19.44 -21.14 8.55
C PRO A 158 -19.51 -19.99 7.55
N ARG A 159 -20.74 -19.63 7.15
CA ARG A 159 -21.00 -18.41 6.39
C ARG A 159 -20.30 -17.28 7.16
N ARG A 160 -19.20 -16.75 6.64
CA ARG A 160 -18.62 -15.51 7.14
C ARG A 160 -19.70 -14.45 6.89
N SER A 161 -20.49 -14.18 7.91
CA SER A 161 -21.26 -12.96 7.99
C SER A 161 -20.30 -11.80 7.69
N PRO A 162 -20.73 -10.74 7.00
CA PRO A 162 -19.97 -9.51 7.03
C PRO A 162 -19.90 -9.11 8.50
N PHE A 163 -18.75 -9.32 9.14
CA PHE A 163 -18.51 -9.01 10.55
C PHE A 163 -18.93 -7.56 10.77
N LYS A 164 -20.12 -7.38 11.34
CA LYS A 164 -20.70 -6.09 11.64
C LYS A 164 -19.94 -5.62 12.87
N MET A 165 -18.93 -4.76 12.68
CA MET A 165 -18.07 -4.32 13.78
C MET A 165 -18.94 -3.79 14.94
N ALA A 166 -18.54 -4.10 16.17
CA ALA A 166 -19.24 -3.65 17.36
C ALA A 166 -19.43 -2.13 17.36
N VAL A 167 -20.66 -1.68 17.58
CA VAL A 167 -21.00 -0.25 17.67
C VAL A 167 -20.78 0.22 19.13
N PRO A 168 -20.04 1.32 19.36
CA PRO A 168 -19.73 1.81 20.70
C PRO A 168 -20.97 2.31 21.43
N LEU A 169 -21.01 2.13 22.76
CA LEU A 169 -22.11 2.61 23.61
C LEU A 169 -22.13 4.13 23.82
N LEU A 170 -20.97 4.80 23.72
CA LEU A 170 -20.87 6.23 24.05
C LEU A 170 -21.47 7.10 22.94
N THR A 171 -22.64 7.67 23.21
CA THR A 171 -23.31 8.61 22.30
C THR A 171 -22.77 10.04 22.47
N THR A 172 -22.44 10.44 23.70
CA THR A 172 -21.99 11.80 24.03
C THR A 172 -20.71 12.18 23.31
N LYS A 173 -20.67 13.41 22.76
CA LYS A 173 -19.47 13.97 22.14
C LYS A 173 -18.37 14.17 23.18
N ILE A 174 -17.17 13.70 22.88
CA ILE A 174 -16.00 13.88 23.73
C ILE A 174 -15.53 15.33 23.58
N VAL A 175 -15.67 16.13 24.65
CA VAL A 175 -15.17 17.51 24.71
C VAL A 175 -13.92 17.57 25.59
N LYS A 176 -12.83 18.14 25.06
CA LYS A 176 -11.60 18.39 25.82
C LYS A 176 -11.51 19.87 26.16
N LYS A 177 -11.55 20.20 27.45
CA LYS A 177 -11.44 21.60 27.95
C LYS A 177 -10.11 22.28 27.60
N ARG A 178 -9.06 21.48 27.45
CA ARG A 178 -7.72 21.94 27.03
C ARG A 178 -7.03 20.82 26.28
N VAL A 179 -6.44 21.16 25.13
CA VAL A 179 -5.65 20.22 24.30
C VAL A 179 -4.16 20.46 24.46
N LYS A 180 -3.73 21.72 24.67
CA LYS A 180 -2.31 22.08 24.86
C LYS A 180 -1.76 21.49 26.16
N HIS A 181 -0.66 20.74 26.05
CA HIS A 181 0.07 20.22 27.21
C HIS A 181 0.58 21.34 28.11
N PHE A 182 0.68 21.07 29.41
CA PHE A 182 1.24 22.00 30.38
C PHE A 182 2.77 21.93 30.31
N LYS A 183 3.41 22.92 29.67
CA LYS A 183 4.87 22.99 29.59
C LYS A 183 5.46 23.62 30.85
N ARG A 184 6.62 23.13 31.29
CA ARG A 184 7.43 23.77 32.34
C ARG A 184 7.89 25.17 31.88
N ALA A 185 7.94 26.13 32.79
CA ALA A 185 8.47 27.46 32.48
C ALA A 185 9.94 27.38 32.04
N HIS A 186 10.31 28.13 30.99
CA HIS A 186 11.66 28.21 30.39
C HIS A 186 12.18 26.93 29.72
N SER A 187 11.36 25.89 29.56
CA SER A 187 11.77 24.66 28.86
C SER A 187 11.99 24.85 27.36
N ASP A 188 11.45 25.93 26.82
CA ASP A 188 11.66 26.41 25.46
C ASP A 188 13.03 27.07 25.27
N ARG A 189 13.61 27.65 26.32
CA ARG A 189 14.90 28.35 26.28
C ARG A 189 16.07 27.44 26.64
N TYR A 190 15.88 26.51 27.57
CA TYR A 190 16.94 25.64 28.06
C TYR A 190 16.68 24.19 27.65
N ILE A 191 17.56 23.64 26.80
CA ILE A 191 17.44 22.26 26.30
C ILE A 191 17.53 21.24 27.45
N GLY A 192 18.39 21.48 28.45
CA GLY A 192 18.49 20.62 29.63
C GLY A 192 17.22 20.61 30.50
N LEU A 193 16.34 21.60 30.34
CA LEU A 193 15.12 21.72 31.10
C LEU A 193 13.96 21.01 30.39
N LYS A 194 13.66 19.79 30.84
CA LYS A 194 12.58 18.98 30.26
C LYS A 194 11.23 19.74 30.23
N PRO A 195 10.44 19.59 29.15
CA PRO A 195 9.15 20.28 29.00
C PRO A 195 8.03 19.73 29.91
N SER A 196 8.24 18.57 30.54
CA SER A 196 7.30 17.97 31.49
C SER A 196 7.00 18.91 32.66
N TRP A 197 5.70 19.13 32.92
CA TRP A 197 5.25 20.05 33.96
C TRP A 197 5.85 19.74 35.34
N ARG A 198 6.34 20.78 36.03
CA ARG A 198 6.72 20.74 37.44
C ARG A 198 6.20 21.98 38.13
N ARG A 199 5.65 21.84 39.34
CA ARG A 199 5.13 22.97 40.12
C ARG A 199 6.29 23.92 40.50
N PRO A 200 6.25 25.21 40.12
CA PRO A 200 7.29 26.16 40.50
C PRO A 200 7.24 26.43 42.00
N LYS A 201 8.41 26.37 42.66
CA LYS A 201 8.56 26.60 44.10
C LYS A 201 9.13 27.98 44.44
N GLY A 202 9.90 28.59 43.54
CA GLY A 202 10.60 29.85 43.79
C GLY A 202 9.67 31.02 44.13
N ILE A 203 10.14 31.89 45.04
CA ILE A 203 9.38 33.03 45.54
C ILE A 203 9.01 34.01 44.41
N ASP A 204 9.89 34.23 43.45
CA ASP A 204 9.74 35.18 42.33
C ASP A 204 9.17 34.57 41.05
N SER A 205 8.74 33.31 41.10
CA SER A 205 8.17 32.67 39.91
C SER A 205 6.87 33.35 39.49
N ARG A 206 6.88 33.95 38.30
CA ARG A 206 5.69 34.58 37.69
C ARG A 206 4.54 33.59 37.50
N VAL A 207 4.86 32.33 37.17
CA VAL A 207 3.88 31.25 37.04
C VAL A 207 3.22 30.90 38.38
N ARG A 208 4.01 30.83 39.47
CA ARG A 208 3.49 30.58 40.83
C ARG A 208 2.54 31.69 41.29
N ARG A 209 2.91 32.94 41.00
CA ARG A 209 2.11 34.14 41.30
C ARG A 209 0.95 34.37 40.30
N LYS A 210 0.78 33.50 39.30
CA LYS A 210 -0.31 33.54 38.29
C LYS A 210 -0.42 34.86 37.51
N PHE A 211 0.71 35.46 37.14
CA PHE A 211 0.70 36.64 36.28
C PHE A 211 0.04 36.35 34.91
N LYS A 212 -0.59 37.34 34.29
CA LYS A 212 -1.15 37.20 32.94
C LYS A 212 -0.03 36.97 31.91
N GLY A 213 -0.35 36.22 30.85
CA GLY A 213 0.58 35.92 29.75
C GLY A 213 1.58 34.78 30.01
N VAL A 214 1.62 34.21 31.22
CA VAL A 214 2.46 33.04 31.53
C VAL A 214 1.71 31.72 31.37
N THR A 215 2.44 30.61 31.34
CA THR A 215 1.87 29.27 31.27
C THR A 215 0.93 29.01 32.46
N LEU A 216 -0.35 28.77 32.18
CA LEU A 216 -1.36 28.42 33.19
C LEU A 216 -0.99 27.11 33.91
N MET A 217 -1.23 27.05 35.21
CA MET A 217 -0.98 25.84 36.02
C MET A 217 -2.08 24.78 35.81
N PRO A 218 -1.74 23.47 35.83
CA PRO A 218 -2.73 22.41 35.92
C PRO A 218 -3.54 22.53 37.21
N ASN A 219 -4.86 22.41 37.08
CA ASN A 219 -5.81 22.41 38.19
C ASN A 219 -6.99 21.47 37.85
N ILE A 220 -7.84 21.20 38.85
CA ILE A 220 -8.98 20.29 38.70
C ILE A 220 -10.04 20.79 37.71
N GLY A 221 -10.12 22.09 37.46
CA GLY A 221 -11.07 22.70 36.52
C GLY A 221 -10.92 22.22 35.08
N TYR A 222 -9.68 21.86 34.67
CA TYR A 222 -9.41 21.28 33.35
C TYR A 222 -9.82 19.81 33.21
N GLY A 223 -10.29 19.15 34.27
CA GLY A 223 -10.73 17.75 34.24
C GLY A 223 -11.84 17.53 33.21
N SER A 224 -11.72 16.46 32.42
CA SER A 224 -12.79 16.03 31.51
C SER A 224 -13.97 15.48 32.28
N ASP A 225 -15.14 15.43 31.62
CA ASP A 225 -16.32 14.76 32.17
C ASP A 225 -16.02 13.30 32.52
N LYS A 226 -16.61 12.81 33.62
CA LYS A 226 -16.41 11.47 34.17
C LYS A 226 -16.81 10.38 33.16
N LYS A 227 -17.87 10.61 32.38
CA LYS A 227 -18.34 9.65 31.35
C LYS A 227 -17.36 9.53 30.18
N THR A 228 -16.74 10.63 29.76
CA THR A 228 -15.84 10.68 28.59
C THR A 228 -14.35 10.54 28.94
N ARG A 229 -14.02 10.48 30.23
CA ARG A 229 -12.65 10.26 30.71
C ARG A 229 -12.13 8.90 30.22
N HIS A 230 -10.88 8.87 29.74
CA HIS A 230 -10.19 7.68 29.22
C HIS A 230 -10.76 7.05 27.93
N TYR A 231 -11.75 7.68 27.29
CA TYR A 231 -12.19 7.25 25.97
C TYR A 231 -11.26 7.74 24.85
N LEU A 232 -11.10 6.90 23.84
CA LEU A 232 -10.45 7.21 22.57
C LEU A 232 -11.42 7.96 21.64
N PRO A 233 -10.90 8.60 20.58
CA PRO A 233 -11.73 9.26 19.56
C PRO A 233 -12.74 8.31 18.88
N ASN A 234 -12.41 7.02 18.78
CA ASN A 234 -13.30 5.97 18.26
C ASN A 234 -14.45 5.60 19.21
N LYS A 235 -14.58 6.28 20.37
CA LYS A 235 -15.61 6.07 21.40
C LYS A 235 -15.51 4.73 22.15
N PHE A 236 -14.35 4.08 22.12
CA PHE A 236 -14.03 2.94 23.00
C PHE A 236 -13.03 3.35 24.08
N LYS A 237 -12.98 2.61 25.18
CA LYS A 237 -11.88 2.65 26.15
C LYS A 237 -10.79 1.68 25.70
N LYS A 238 -9.52 2.09 25.76
CA LYS A 238 -8.44 1.15 25.47
C LYS A 238 -8.20 0.19 26.62
N PHE A 239 -7.99 -1.08 26.28
CA PHE A 239 -7.48 -2.11 27.17
C PHE A 239 -6.24 -2.70 26.52
N VAL A 240 -5.11 -2.69 27.24
CA VAL A 240 -3.86 -3.22 26.70
C VAL A 240 -3.85 -4.72 26.91
N VAL A 241 -3.65 -5.49 25.84
CA VAL A 241 -3.72 -6.95 25.83
C VAL A 241 -2.32 -7.53 25.58
N HIS A 242 -1.91 -8.47 26.43
CA HIS A 242 -0.62 -9.17 26.35
C HIS A 242 -0.73 -10.59 25.81
N ASN A 243 -1.85 -11.27 26.08
CA ASN A 243 -2.08 -12.67 25.73
C ASN A 243 -3.49 -12.86 25.12
N VAL A 244 -3.79 -14.09 24.70
CA VAL A 244 -5.09 -14.41 24.07
C VAL A 244 -6.21 -14.50 25.12
N SER A 245 -5.90 -14.98 26.32
CA SER A 245 -6.85 -15.13 27.43
C SER A 245 -7.39 -13.79 27.93
N GLU A 246 -6.60 -12.72 27.90
CA GLU A 246 -7.07 -11.36 28.24
C GLU A 246 -8.15 -10.83 27.28
N LEU A 247 -8.32 -11.41 26.08
CA LEU A 247 -9.43 -11.08 25.19
C LEU A 247 -10.77 -11.60 25.71
N GLU A 248 -10.77 -12.65 26.53
CA GLU A 248 -11.99 -13.23 27.08
C GLU A 248 -12.62 -12.30 28.13
N LEU A 249 -11.79 -11.54 28.87
CA LEU A 249 -12.24 -10.44 29.74
C LEU A 249 -13.03 -9.38 28.96
N LEU A 250 -12.70 -9.18 27.68
CA LEU A 250 -13.34 -8.21 26.80
C LEU A 250 -14.60 -8.77 26.13
N MET A 251 -14.88 -10.07 26.22
CA MET A 251 -16.04 -10.70 25.61
C MET A 251 -17.35 -10.09 26.15
N MET A 252 -17.43 -9.87 27.48
CA MET A 252 -18.58 -9.22 28.11
C MET A 252 -18.61 -7.70 27.90
N HIS A 253 -17.53 -7.09 27.42
CA HIS A 253 -17.35 -5.65 27.37
C HIS A 253 -16.99 -5.11 25.98
N ASN A 254 -17.30 -5.88 24.93
CA ASN A 254 -16.95 -5.63 23.54
C ASN A 254 -17.45 -4.28 22.97
N ARG A 255 -18.55 -3.73 23.50
CA ARG A 255 -19.10 -2.42 23.08
C ARG A 255 -18.55 -1.22 23.84
N THR A 256 -17.78 -1.45 24.91
CA THR A 256 -17.19 -0.39 25.75
C THR A 256 -15.69 -0.30 25.56
N TYR A 257 -15.02 -1.45 25.44
CA TYR A 257 -13.56 -1.54 25.36
C TYR A 257 -13.10 -2.00 23.99
N CYS A 258 -11.94 -1.49 23.59
CA CYS A 258 -11.18 -1.96 22.43
C CYS A 258 -9.83 -2.51 22.92
N ALA A 259 -9.33 -3.53 22.24
CA ALA A 259 -8.02 -4.11 22.53
C ALA A 259 -6.91 -3.29 21.86
N GLU A 260 -5.84 -3.03 22.60
CA GLU A 260 -4.57 -2.51 22.09
C GLU A 260 -3.47 -3.54 22.39
N ILE A 261 -2.88 -4.14 21.37
CA ILE A 261 -1.89 -5.21 21.58
C ILE A 261 -0.59 -4.60 22.12
N ALA A 262 -0.09 -5.12 23.23
CA ALA A 262 1.10 -4.61 23.88
C ALA A 262 2.36 -4.69 23.00
N HIS A 263 3.30 -3.77 23.24
CA HIS A 263 4.52 -3.64 22.45
C HIS A 263 5.52 -4.81 22.64
N ASN A 264 5.40 -5.58 23.72
CA ASN A 264 6.25 -6.74 24.01
C ASN A 264 5.78 -8.02 23.30
N VAL A 265 4.58 -8.03 22.71
CA VAL A 265 4.03 -9.21 22.03
C VAL A 265 4.72 -9.43 20.67
N SER A 266 5.17 -10.66 20.43
CA SER A 266 5.77 -11.10 19.18
C SER A 266 4.77 -11.12 18.01
N THR A 267 5.27 -11.14 16.77
CA THR A 267 4.44 -11.11 15.55
C THR A 267 3.53 -12.33 15.42
N GLN A 268 4.03 -13.52 15.74
CA GLN A 268 3.23 -14.76 15.69
C GLN A 268 2.08 -14.74 16.71
N LYS A 269 2.35 -14.29 17.96
CA LYS A 269 1.31 -14.12 18.98
C LYS A 269 0.33 -12.99 18.66
N ARG A 270 0.78 -11.94 17.96
CA ARG A 270 -0.11 -10.89 17.45
C ARG A 270 -1.12 -11.45 16.46
N LYS A 271 -0.71 -12.33 15.55
CA LYS A 271 -1.62 -12.99 14.60
C LYS A 271 -2.73 -13.77 15.32
N SER A 272 -2.38 -14.59 16.32
CA SER A 272 -3.38 -15.34 17.09
C SER A 272 -4.32 -14.44 17.90
N ILE A 273 -3.82 -13.36 18.51
CA ILE A 273 -4.65 -12.35 19.21
C ILE A 273 -5.62 -11.68 18.23
N VAL A 274 -5.16 -11.30 17.03
CA VAL A 274 -6.02 -10.65 16.03
C VAL A 274 -7.09 -11.61 15.50
N GLU A 275 -6.74 -12.86 15.22
CA GLU A 275 -7.68 -13.89 14.77
C GLU A 275 -8.73 -14.18 15.85
N ARG A 276 -8.31 -14.33 17.11
CA ARG A 276 -9.23 -14.54 18.23
C ARG A 276 -10.13 -13.33 18.48
N ALA A 277 -9.59 -12.12 18.42
CA ALA A 277 -10.37 -10.89 18.58
C ALA A 277 -11.44 -10.74 17.49
N ALA A 278 -11.15 -11.17 16.26
CA ALA A 278 -12.11 -11.19 15.16
C ALA A 278 -13.26 -12.18 15.39
N GLN A 279 -13.00 -13.31 16.05
CA GLN A 279 -14.07 -14.27 16.43
C GLN A 279 -15.01 -13.70 17.50
N LEU A 280 -14.48 -12.87 18.40
CA LEU A 280 -15.20 -12.30 19.54
C LEU A 280 -15.81 -10.91 19.24
N ASP A 281 -15.72 -10.43 18.00
CA ASP A 281 -16.16 -9.10 17.57
C ASP A 281 -15.53 -7.94 18.37
N ILE A 282 -14.29 -8.11 18.84
CA ILE A 282 -13.56 -7.08 19.59
C ILE A 282 -12.77 -6.20 18.62
N VAL A 283 -12.97 -4.88 18.74
CA VAL A 283 -12.21 -3.90 17.94
C VAL A 283 -10.77 -3.81 18.45
N VAL A 284 -9.80 -4.06 17.56
CA VAL A 284 -8.36 -3.92 17.84
C VAL A 284 -7.83 -2.62 17.22
N THR A 285 -7.23 -1.74 18.02
CA THR A 285 -6.76 -0.41 17.55
C THR A 285 -5.52 -0.49 16.67
N ASN A 286 -4.58 -1.36 17.01
CA ASN A 286 -3.28 -1.50 16.36
C ASN A 286 -3.15 -2.81 15.56
N LYS A 287 -4.23 -3.24 14.89
CA LYS A 287 -4.32 -4.52 14.17
C LYS A 287 -3.16 -4.76 13.19
N LEU A 288 -2.70 -3.73 12.49
CA LEU A 288 -1.67 -3.84 11.45
C LEU A 288 -0.23 -3.73 12.00
N ALA A 289 -0.05 -3.41 13.29
CA ALA A 289 1.26 -3.13 13.84
C ALA A 289 2.15 -4.40 13.86
N ARG A 290 3.35 -4.30 13.25
CA ARG A 290 4.35 -5.38 13.09
C ARG A 290 3.91 -6.60 12.25
N LEU A 291 2.73 -6.54 11.61
CA LEU A 291 2.29 -7.58 10.67
C LEU A 291 2.58 -7.21 9.21
N ARG A 292 3.01 -5.96 8.96
CA ARG A 292 3.53 -5.54 7.65
C ARG A 292 5.01 -5.85 7.54
N SER A 293 5.32 -7.05 7.05
CA SER A 293 6.68 -7.45 6.66
C SER A 293 6.74 -8.77 5.87
N GLN A 294 5.63 -9.30 5.34
CA GLN A 294 5.66 -10.58 4.59
C GLN A 294 4.92 -10.55 3.23
N GLU A 295 3.99 -9.63 3.00
CA GLU A 295 3.09 -9.71 1.82
C GLU A 295 3.12 -8.45 0.92
N ASP A 296 3.73 -7.33 1.36
CA ASP A 296 3.58 -6.01 0.72
C ASP A 296 4.91 -5.30 0.34
N GLU A 297 6.04 -6.02 0.31
CA GLU A 297 7.27 -5.56 -0.38
C GLU A 297 7.54 -6.40 -1.64
#